data_AF-A0A8J5PWG3-F1
#
_entry.id   AF-A0A8J5PWG3-F1
#
_cell.length_a   1.000
_cell.length_b   1.000
_cell.length_c   1.000
_cell.angle_alpha   90.00
_cell.angle_beta   90.00
_cell.angle_gamma   90.00
#
_symmetry.space_group_name_H-M   'P 1'
#
loop_
_entity.id
_entity.type
_entity.pdbx_description
1 polymer ?
#
loop_
_entity_poly.entity_id
_entity_poly.type
_entity_poly.pdbx_seq_one_letter_code
_entity_poly.pdbx_strand_id
1 'polypeptide(L)'
;MFSSLGKSVGAFTGDTTFSNITQCAPEIDMGNPKTPFLTITEAEVSLSALNAFFDECLFGSDTLPDIDQKVGCKSLAQSATESFIHALDLIKPLFLSWTSRMQHFVMSVQITPFGTLEKRRLAVLSLYQTTWSAFLNTDPHNTGFAKSDYERILSKIEQIVALENSQTRPMFAFDGHLVRELSTICASCTDAEIRNRSIMILRSMNRREGVWDSWEVANIYEKVFKGLEDGTLSFDNLPWGLTQLLKELSN
;
A
#
# COMPACT_ATOMS: atom_id res chain seq x y z
N MET A 1 1.91 -1.77 -0.56
CA MET A 1 2.72 -2.49 0.45
C MET A 1 2.71 -4.02 0.32
N PHE A 2 1.71 -4.66 -0.32
CA PHE A 2 1.63 -6.13 -0.39
C PHE A 2 2.00 -6.65 -1.79
N SER A 3 3.04 -7.48 -1.92
CA SER A 3 3.56 -7.98 -3.20
C SER A 3 2.92 -9.29 -3.67
N SER A 4 2.14 -9.97 -2.84
CA SER A 4 1.49 -11.22 -3.23
C SER A 4 0.12 -10.99 -3.88
N LEU A 5 -0.15 -11.74 -4.96
CA LEU A 5 -1.45 -11.77 -5.64
C LEU A 5 -2.57 -12.07 -4.64
N GLY A 6 -2.37 -13.01 -3.71
CA GLY A 6 -3.36 -13.39 -2.69
C GLY A 6 -3.80 -12.22 -1.82
N LYS A 7 -2.86 -11.38 -1.37
CA LYS A 7 -3.17 -10.17 -0.58
C LYS A 7 -3.83 -9.08 -1.42
N SER A 8 -3.40 -8.94 -2.67
CA SER A 8 -4.03 -8.03 -3.62
C SER A 8 -5.50 -8.40 -3.86
N VAL A 9 -5.76 -9.70 -4.05
CA VAL A 9 -7.12 -10.24 -4.19
C VAL A 9 -7.89 -10.10 -2.88
N GLY A 10 -7.31 -10.43 -1.73
CA GLY A 10 -8.00 -10.30 -0.44
C GLY A 10 -8.38 -8.86 -0.09
N ALA A 11 -7.52 -7.89 -0.38
CA ALA A 11 -7.86 -6.47 -0.25
C ALA A 11 -8.93 -6.02 -1.25
N PHE A 12 -8.99 -6.63 -2.44
CA PHE A 12 -10.02 -6.33 -3.44
C PHE A 12 -11.38 -6.95 -3.05
N THR A 13 -11.38 -8.20 -2.61
CA THR A 13 -12.60 -8.95 -2.28
C THR A 13 -13.12 -8.66 -0.87
N GLY A 14 -12.26 -8.20 0.04
CA GLY A 14 -12.53 -8.15 1.48
C GLY A 14 -12.42 -9.52 2.15
N ASP A 15 -11.86 -10.52 1.45
CA ASP A 15 -11.71 -11.89 1.94
C ASP A 15 -10.26 -12.15 2.36
N THR A 16 -10.07 -12.37 3.67
CA THR A 16 -8.75 -12.62 4.25
C THR A 16 -8.27 -14.06 4.09
N THR A 17 -9.07 -14.98 3.53
CA THR A 17 -8.66 -16.37 3.30
C THR A 17 -7.51 -16.49 2.29
N PHE A 18 -7.37 -15.52 1.39
CA PHE A 18 -6.29 -15.47 0.39
C PHE A 18 -4.96 -14.90 0.91
N SER A 19 -4.93 -14.40 2.17
CA SER A 19 -3.73 -13.80 2.79
C SER A 19 -2.63 -14.83 3.05
N ASN A 20 -3.01 -16.11 3.22
CA ASN A 20 -2.15 -17.19 3.69
C ASN A 20 -1.33 -17.86 2.58
N ILE A 21 -1.38 -17.33 1.34
CA ILE A 21 -0.47 -17.77 0.28
C ILE A 21 0.86 -17.03 0.45
N THR A 22 1.58 -17.35 1.51
CA THR A 22 2.95 -16.87 1.74
C THR A 22 3.91 -18.05 1.81
N GLN A 23 4.94 -17.99 0.95
CA GLN A 23 6.14 -18.83 1.02
C GLN A 23 6.92 -18.51 2.30
N CYS A 24 7.63 -19.49 2.86
CA CYS A 24 8.53 -19.35 4.02
C CYS A 24 9.25 -18.00 4.02
N ALA A 25 9.20 -17.27 5.13
CA ALA A 25 9.93 -16.03 5.22
C ALA A 25 11.45 -16.31 5.30
N PRO A 26 12.23 -15.63 4.46
CA PRO A 26 13.68 -15.68 4.59
C PRO A 26 14.14 -14.87 5.81
N GLU A 27 15.24 -15.28 6.44
CA GLU A 27 16.02 -14.37 7.28
C GLU A 27 16.30 -13.10 6.48
N ILE A 28 15.97 -11.95 7.06
CA ILE A 28 16.06 -10.67 6.37
C ILE A 28 17.31 -9.91 6.81
N ASP A 29 18.23 -9.69 5.86
CA ASP A 29 19.38 -8.81 6.01
C ASP A 29 19.25 -7.64 5.04
N MET A 30 19.21 -6.42 5.58
CA MET A 30 19.17 -5.18 4.80
C MET A 30 20.57 -4.71 4.37
N GLY A 31 21.63 -5.40 4.79
CA GLY A 31 23.01 -5.01 4.56
C GLY A 31 23.41 -3.77 5.36
N ASN A 32 24.62 -3.26 5.07
CA ASN A 32 25.17 -2.12 5.78
C ASN A 32 24.47 -0.81 5.33
N PRO A 33 23.86 -0.03 6.25
CA PRO A 33 23.15 1.21 5.91
C PRO A 33 24.02 2.27 5.24
N LYS A 34 25.35 2.20 5.40
CA LYS A 34 26.32 3.14 4.82
C LYS A 34 26.76 2.76 3.40
N THR A 35 26.33 1.62 2.89
CA THR A 35 26.69 1.13 1.55
C THR A 35 25.52 1.29 0.59
N PRO A 36 25.71 1.88 -0.60
CA PRO A 36 24.62 2.01 -1.57
C PRO A 36 24.18 0.63 -2.07
N PHE A 37 22.96 0.54 -2.60
CA PHE A 37 22.59 -0.58 -3.49
C PHE A 37 23.48 -0.57 -4.74
N LEU A 38 23.76 -1.75 -5.29
CA LEU A 38 24.51 -1.90 -6.54
C LEU A 38 23.61 -1.63 -7.75
N THR A 39 22.33 -2.00 -7.67
CA THR A 39 21.37 -1.86 -8.77
C THR A 39 19.97 -1.51 -8.27
N ILE A 40 19.12 -0.98 -9.16
CA ILE A 40 17.69 -0.78 -8.89
C ILE A 40 17.01 -2.12 -8.53
N THR A 41 17.42 -3.21 -9.17
CA THR A 41 16.83 -4.54 -8.95
C THR A 41 17.13 -5.05 -7.54
N GLU A 42 18.34 -4.82 -7.04
CA GLU A 42 18.69 -5.15 -5.66
C GLU A 42 17.81 -4.38 -4.65
N ALA A 43 17.61 -3.08 -4.88
CA ALA A 43 16.74 -2.26 -4.03
C ALA A 43 15.28 -2.77 -4.03
N GLU A 44 14.74 -3.15 -5.20
CA GLU A 44 13.39 -3.70 -5.35
C GLU A 44 13.23 -5.07 -4.67
N VAL A 45 14.20 -5.97 -4.83
CA VAL A 45 14.20 -7.29 -4.19
C VAL A 45 14.27 -7.14 -2.67
N SER A 46 15.16 -6.28 -2.18
CA SER A 46 15.29 -6.01 -0.74
C SER A 46 14.01 -5.40 -0.16
N LEU A 47 13.37 -4.46 -0.86
CA LEU A 47 12.07 -3.91 -0.44
C LEU A 47 10.95 -4.96 -0.47
N SER A 48 10.97 -5.86 -1.45
CA SER A 48 9.98 -6.94 -1.55
C SER A 48 10.13 -7.94 -0.40
N ALA A 49 11.36 -8.26 0.00
CA ALA A 49 11.64 -9.07 1.18
C ALA A 49 11.17 -8.37 2.47
N LEU A 50 11.39 -7.05 2.57
CA LEU A 50 10.90 -6.24 3.70
C LEU A 50 9.38 -6.32 3.83
N ASN A 51 8.65 -6.13 2.72
CA ASN A 51 7.19 -6.26 2.72
C ASN A 51 6.74 -7.67 3.13
N ALA A 52 7.39 -8.72 2.62
CA ALA A 52 7.06 -10.10 2.96
C ALA A 52 7.29 -10.41 4.45
N PHE A 53 8.38 -9.92 5.03
CA PHE A 53 8.69 -10.08 6.45
C PHE A 53 7.70 -9.32 7.35
N PHE A 54 7.34 -8.08 6.99
CA PHE A 54 6.30 -7.35 7.72
C PHE A 54 4.98 -8.11 7.73
N ASP A 55 4.58 -8.65 6.58
CA ASP A 55 3.34 -9.41 6.48
C ASP A 55 3.37 -10.68 7.32
N GLU A 56 4.50 -11.38 7.39
CA GLU A 56 4.65 -12.53 8.29
C GLU A 56 4.59 -12.09 9.76
N CYS A 57 5.22 -10.99 10.14
CA CYS A 57 5.12 -10.47 11.51
C CYS A 57 3.66 -10.14 11.88
N LEU A 58 2.86 -9.68 10.91
CA LEU A 58 1.49 -9.25 11.12
C LEU A 58 0.48 -10.41 11.06
N PHE A 59 0.69 -11.40 10.18
CA PHE A 59 -0.28 -12.46 9.87
C PHE A 59 0.24 -13.89 10.10
N GLY A 60 1.54 -14.09 10.34
CA GLY A 60 2.21 -15.38 10.44
C GLY A 60 2.15 -16.05 11.81
N SER A 61 1.51 -15.43 12.81
CA SER A 61 1.25 -16.12 14.08
C SER A 61 0.11 -17.12 13.92
N ASP A 62 0.45 -18.35 13.53
CA ASP A 62 -0.43 -19.53 13.57
C ASP A 62 -0.72 -19.95 15.03
N THR A 63 -1.38 -19.11 15.81
CA THR A 63 -2.32 -19.64 16.81
C THR A 63 -3.67 -19.66 16.15
N LEU A 64 -3.96 -20.75 15.45
CA LEU A 64 -5.34 -21.20 15.24
C LEU A 64 -6.05 -21.06 16.59
N PRO A 65 -7.08 -20.20 16.73
CA PRO A 65 -7.88 -20.24 17.93
C PRO A 65 -8.45 -21.66 18.01
N ASP A 66 -8.18 -22.32 19.12
CA ASP A 66 -8.81 -23.57 19.50
C ASP A 66 -10.31 -23.39 19.24
N ILE A 67 -10.92 -24.32 18.49
CA ILE A 67 -12.24 -24.18 17.84
C ILE A 67 -13.38 -23.88 18.84
N ASP A 68 -13.09 -23.89 20.15
CA ASP A 68 -14.03 -23.70 21.25
C ASP A 68 -13.88 -22.41 22.08
N GLN A 69 -12.96 -21.48 21.75
CA GLN A 69 -12.93 -20.19 22.46
C GLN A 69 -13.66 -19.09 21.70
N LYS A 70 -14.84 -18.70 22.24
CA LYS A 70 -15.49 -17.43 21.91
C LYS A 70 -14.63 -16.26 22.39
N VAL A 71 -13.64 -15.88 21.58
CA VAL A 71 -12.87 -14.65 21.78
C VAL A 71 -13.78 -13.46 21.46
N GLY A 72 -14.10 -12.64 22.46
CA GLY A 72 -14.96 -11.47 22.29
C GLY A 72 -14.28 -10.39 21.41
N CYS A 73 -15.08 -9.62 20.65
CA CYS A 73 -14.61 -8.63 19.67
C CYS A 73 -13.57 -7.61 20.19
N LYS A 74 -13.54 -7.34 21.50
CA LYS A 74 -12.54 -6.45 22.11
C LYS A 74 -11.13 -7.07 22.20
N SER A 75 -11.02 -8.37 22.41
CA SER A 75 -9.73 -9.09 22.46
C SER A 75 -9.11 -9.24 21.07
N LEU A 76 -9.93 -9.39 20.02
CA LEU A 76 -9.49 -9.37 18.62
C LEU A 76 -8.93 -7.99 18.21
N ALA A 77 -9.57 -6.89 18.63
CA ALA A 77 -9.08 -5.53 18.33
C ALA A 77 -7.77 -5.20 19.08
N GLN A 78 -7.63 -5.68 20.31
CA GLN A 78 -6.45 -5.40 21.15
C GLN A 78 -5.24 -6.26 20.74
N SER A 79 -5.45 -7.57 20.49
CA SER A 79 -4.42 -8.46 19.94
C SER A 79 -3.98 -8.04 18.52
N ALA A 80 -4.92 -7.56 17.67
CA ALA A 80 -4.56 -7.02 16.36
C ALA A 80 -3.69 -5.75 16.48
N THR A 81 -3.95 -4.91 17.49
CA THR A 81 -3.15 -3.69 17.73
C THR A 81 -1.75 -4.02 18.27
N GLU A 82 -1.62 -4.99 19.19
CA GLU A 82 -0.34 -5.42 19.74
C GLU A 82 0.55 -6.11 18.70
N SER A 83 0.00 -7.04 17.91
CA SER A 83 0.72 -7.68 16.79
C SER A 83 1.15 -6.65 15.75
N PHE A 84 0.31 -5.64 15.48
CA PHE A 84 0.64 -4.55 14.58
C PHE A 84 1.78 -3.68 15.10
N ILE A 85 1.73 -3.24 16.36
CA ILE A 85 2.81 -2.46 16.99
C ILE A 85 4.11 -3.26 16.99
N HIS A 86 4.07 -4.54 17.36
CA HIS A 86 5.23 -5.41 17.35
C HIS A 86 5.84 -5.55 15.95
N ALA A 87 5.02 -5.76 14.92
CA ALA A 87 5.47 -5.81 13.53
C ALA A 87 6.11 -4.48 13.08
N LEU A 88 5.55 -3.33 13.49
CA LEU A 88 6.13 -2.01 13.23
C LEU A 88 7.50 -1.84 13.89
N ASP A 89 7.65 -2.27 15.14
CA ASP A 89 8.92 -2.16 15.88
C ASP A 89 10.02 -3.01 15.24
N LEU A 90 9.68 -4.21 14.76
CA LEU A 90 10.62 -5.09 14.05
C LEU A 90 11.03 -4.53 12.68
N ILE A 91 10.08 -3.98 11.93
CA ILE A 91 10.35 -3.53 10.55
C ILE A 91 11.05 -2.18 10.49
N LYS A 92 10.83 -1.31 11.49
CA LYS A 92 11.39 0.06 11.52
C LYS A 92 12.91 0.11 11.33
N PRO A 93 13.76 -0.63 12.08
CA PRO A 93 15.20 -0.58 11.87
C PRO A 93 15.62 -1.11 10.49
N LEU A 94 14.93 -2.13 9.97
CA LEU A 94 15.18 -2.68 8.63
C LEU A 94 14.86 -1.65 7.55
N PHE A 95 13.71 -0.98 7.66
CA PHE A 95 13.30 0.07 6.73
C PHE A 95 14.22 1.29 6.77
N LEU A 96 14.71 1.68 7.95
CA LEU A 96 15.69 2.76 8.07
C LEU A 96 17.01 2.39 7.41
N SER A 97 17.46 1.13 7.54
CA SER A 97 18.64 0.65 6.82
C SER A 97 18.43 0.71 5.31
N TRP A 98 17.32 0.15 4.81
CA TRP A 98 16.95 0.21 3.38
C TRP A 98 16.92 1.65 2.86
N THR A 99 16.30 2.57 3.61
CA THR A 99 16.20 3.99 3.27
C THR A 99 17.57 4.65 3.16
N SER A 100 18.48 4.39 4.10
CA SER A 100 19.85 4.92 4.08
C SER A 100 20.61 4.44 2.83
N ARG A 101 20.54 3.14 2.53
CA ARG A 101 21.15 2.56 1.32
C ARG A 101 20.57 3.16 0.04
N MET A 102 19.25 3.38 0.00
CA MET A 102 18.56 3.98 -1.15
C MET A 102 19.00 5.44 -1.36
N GLN A 103 19.16 6.22 -0.29
CA GLN A 103 19.67 7.60 -0.40
C GLN A 103 21.08 7.63 -1.00
N HIS A 104 21.99 6.78 -0.49
CA HIS A 104 23.33 6.66 -1.05
C HIS A 104 23.33 6.21 -2.51
N PHE A 105 22.45 5.29 -2.89
CA PHE A 105 22.28 4.84 -4.26
C PHE A 105 21.77 5.96 -5.18
N VAL A 106 20.70 6.68 -4.79
CA VAL A 106 20.19 7.79 -5.59
C VAL A 106 21.25 8.87 -5.78
N MET A 107 22.01 9.20 -4.73
CA MET A 107 23.13 10.15 -4.82
C MET A 107 24.25 9.66 -5.75
N SER A 108 24.58 8.36 -5.74
CA SER A 108 25.65 7.82 -6.59
C SER A 108 25.29 7.80 -8.07
N VAL A 109 24.00 7.61 -8.41
CA VAL A 109 23.57 7.53 -9.81
C VAL A 109 23.08 8.88 -10.39
N GLN A 110 23.11 9.98 -9.63
CA GLN A 110 22.82 11.34 -10.13
C GLN A 110 23.71 11.79 -11.31
N ILE A 111 24.78 11.05 -11.62
CA ILE A 111 25.75 11.35 -12.68
C ILE A 111 25.43 10.57 -13.98
N THR A 112 24.57 9.54 -13.94
CA THR A 112 24.32 8.64 -15.09
C THR A 112 22.94 8.91 -15.71
N PRO A 113 22.84 9.09 -17.04
CA PRO A 113 21.55 9.24 -17.69
C PRO A 113 20.76 7.92 -17.63
N PHE A 114 19.62 7.93 -16.95
CA PHE A 114 18.68 6.81 -16.92
C PHE A 114 17.69 6.86 -18.09
N GLY A 115 17.31 5.67 -18.58
CA GLY A 115 16.16 5.49 -19.48
C GLY A 115 14.84 5.80 -18.77
N THR A 116 13.76 5.87 -19.55
CA THR A 116 12.41 6.15 -19.02
C THR A 116 11.93 5.05 -18.07
N LEU A 117 12.29 3.79 -18.34
CA LEU A 117 11.96 2.65 -17.50
C LEU A 117 12.64 2.72 -16.13
N GLU A 118 13.94 3.01 -16.09
CA GLU A 118 14.69 3.14 -14.83
C GLU A 118 14.19 4.32 -13.99
N LYS A 119 13.87 5.45 -14.63
CA LYS A 119 13.23 6.59 -13.96
C LYS A 119 11.91 6.20 -13.32
N ARG A 120 11.07 5.45 -14.04
CA ARG A 120 9.81 4.93 -13.49
C ARG A 120 10.06 4.03 -12.28
N ARG A 121 10.97 3.05 -12.39
CA ARG A 121 11.30 2.13 -11.29
C ARG A 121 11.78 2.87 -10.05
N LEU A 122 12.66 3.85 -10.21
CA LEU A 122 13.11 4.72 -9.11
C LEU A 122 11.97 5.54 -8.50
N ALA A 123 11.06 6.07 -9.33
CA ALA A 123 9.90 6.81 -8.85
C ALA A 123 8.96 5.92 -8.03
N VAL A 124 8.74 4.66 -8.45
CA VAL A 124 7.98 3.67 -7.69
C VAL A 124 8.66 3.34 -6.36
N LEU A 125 9.98 3.12 -6.33
CA LEU A 125 10.72 2.94 -5.07
C LEU A 125 10.60 4.14 -4.14
N SER A 126 10.63 5.36 -4.68
CA SER A 126 10.43 6.60 -3.91
C SER A 126 9.01 6.73 -3.35
N LEU A 127 7.99 6.29 -4.09
CA LEU A 127 6.62 6.19 -3.62
C LEU A 127 6.52 5.21 -2.44
N TYR A 128 7.11 4.02 -2.55
CA TYR A 128 7.13 3.04 -1.47
C TYR A 128 7.82 3.56 -0.23
N GLN A 129 8.98 4.18 -0.38
CA GLN A 129 9.70 4.81 0.72
C GLN A 129 8.83 5.86 1.43
N THR A 130 8.13 6.70 0.65
CA THR A 130 7.25 7.74 1.17
C THR A 130 6.09 7.14 1.97
N THR A 131 5.46 6.10 1.41
CA THR A 131 4.32 5.39 2.01
C THR A 131 4.73 4.68 3.30
N TRP A 132 5.83 3.93 3.29
CA TRP A 132 6.38 3.30 4.49
C TRP A 132 6.75 4.31 5.56
N SER A 133 7.32 5.45 5.19
CA SER A 133 7.63 6.51 6.16
C SER A 133 6.37 7.07 6.81
N ALA A 134 5.30 7.28 6.04
CA ALA A 134 4.00 7.71 6.60
C ALA A 134 3.46 6.66 7.56
N PHE A 135 3.45 5.41 7.13
CA PHE A 135 2.95 4.27 7.89
C PHE A 135 3.69 4.07 9.23
N LEU A 136 5.03 4.13 9.23
CA LEU A 136 5.85 4.01 10.44
C LEU A 136 5.74 5.18 11.43
N ASN A 137 5.25 6.33 10.96
CA ASN A 137 5.06 7.53 11.77
C ASN A 137 3.59 7.73 12.19
N THR A 138 2.69 6.86 11.73
CA THR A 138 1.27 6.93 12.04
C THR A 138 1.03 6.44 13.46
N ASP A 139 0.18 7.15 14.20
CA ASP A 139 -0.33 6.67 15.48
C ASP A 139 -1.09 5.36 15.24
N PRO A 140 -0.72 4.24 15.89
CA PRO A 140 -1.43 2.96 15.75
C PRO A 140 -2.94 3.04 16.07
N HIS A 141 -3.38 4.09 16.76
CA HIS A 141 -4.78 4.34 17.09
C HIS A 141 -5.53 5.23 16.09
N ASN A 142 -4.84 5.77 15.07
CA ASN A 142 -5.46 6.62 14.06
C ASN A 142 -5.74 5.83 12.77
N THR A 143 -6.92 6.01 12.20
CA THR A 143 -7.31 5.43 10.92
C THR A 143 -6.81 6.33 9.78
N GLY A 144 -5.52 6.22 9.43
CA GLY A 144 -4.94 6.91 8.28
C GLY A 144 -3.72 7.78 8.58
N PHE A 145 -3.24 8.49 7.57
CA PHE A 145 -2.00 9.28 7.63
C PHE A 145 -2.26 10.76 7.94
N ALA A 146 -1.21 11.49 8.30
CA ALA A 146 -1.27 12.95 8.33
C ALA A 146 -1.57 13.50 6.92
N LYS A 147 -2.29 14.63 6.83
CA LYS A 147 -2.62 15.27 5.54
C LYS A 147 -1.40 15.50 4.65
N SER A 148 -0.30 16.00 5.24
CA SER A 148 0.96 16.24 4.53
C SER A 148 1.57 14.96 3.94
N ASP A 149 1.32 13.81 4.55
CA ASP A 149 1.82 12.53 4.07
C ASP A 149 1.00 12.04 2.88
N TYR A 150 -0.33 12.18 2.94
CA TYR A 150 -1.18 11.94 1.78
C TYR A 150 -0.79 12.82 0.59
N GLU A 151 -0.61 14.13 0.80
CA GLU A 151 -0.20 15.06 -0.27
C GLU A 151 1.12 14.65 -0.92
N ARG A 152 2.09 14.22 -0.11
CA ARG A 152 3.40 13.75 -0.57
C ARG A 152 3.28 12.44 -1.35
N ILE A 153 2.47 11.50 -0.90
CA ILE A 153 2.20 10.22 -1.60
C ILE A 153 1.52 10.49 -2.94
N LEU A 154 0.45 11.30 -2.97
CA LEU A 154 -0.26 11.64 -4.21
C LEU A 154 0.65 12.34 -5.22
N SER A 155 1.51 13.25 -4.76
CA SER A 155 2.49 13.94 -5.62
C SER A 155 3.50 12.96 -6.24
N LYS A 156 3.88 11.88 -5.54
CA LYS A 156 4.75 10.82 -6.08
C LYS A 156 4.01 9.97 -7.11
N ILE A 157 2.74 9.65 -6.87
CA ILE A 157 1.92 8.92 -7.83
C ILE A 157 1.75 9.74 -9.11
N GLU A 158 1.40 11.02 -9.01
CA GLU A 158 1.28 11.91 -10.18
C GLU A 158 2.58 12.00 -11.00
N GLN A 159 3.75 11.99 -10.35
CA GLN A 159 5.04 11.94 -11.05
C GLN A 159 5.20 10.64 -11.84
N ILE A 160 4.81 9.50 -11.28
CA ILE A 160 4.86 8.20 -11.97
C ILE A 160 3.89 8.21 -13.15
N VAL A 161 2.65 8.66 -12.92
CA VAL A 161 1.62 8.77 -13.95
C VAL A 161 2.06 9.70 -15.08
N ALA A 162 2.72 10.83 -14.79
CA ALA A 162 3.26 11.72 -15.80
C ALA A 162 4.38 11.08 -16.65
N LEU A 163 5.23 10.23 -16.05
CA LEU A 163 6.23 9.46 -16.79
C LEU A 163 5.58 8.42 -17.73
N GLU A 164 4.46 7.86 -17.33
CA GLU A 164 3.72 6.83 -18.07
C GLU A 164 2.77 7.41 -19.15
N ASN A 165 2.16 8.56 -18.90
CA ASN A 165 1.16 9.23 -19.77
C ASN A 165 1.70 9.68 -21.12
N SER A 166 2.98 9.46 -21.41
CA SER A 166 3.50 9.49 -22.78
C SER A 166 2.93 8.36 -23.67
N GLN A 167 2.29 7.35 -23.07
CA GLN A 167 1.70 6.21 -23.77
C GLN A 167 0.17 6.36 -23.88
N THR A 168 -0.34 6.40 -25.12
CA THR A 168 -1.78 6.48 -25.41
C THR A 168 -2.53 5.16 -25.24
N ARG A 169 -1.83 4.08 -24.86
CA ARG A 169 -2.38 2.72 -24.80
C ARG A 169 -2.74 2.35 -23.36
N PRO A 170 -3.82 1.58 -23.14
CA PRO A 170 -4.12 1.04 -21.82
C PRO A 170 -2.92 0.26 -21.24
N MET A 171 -2.60 0.51 -19.97
CA MET A 171 -1.52 -0.18 -19.29
C MET A 171 -2.04 -1.34 -18.45
N PHE A 172 -1.50 -2.52 -18.71
CA PHE A 172 -1.71 -3.71 -17.90
C PHE A 172 -0.44 -4.03 -17.14
N ALA A 173 -0.56 -4.06 -15.82
CA ALA A 173 0.50 -4.43 -14.93
C ALA A 173 -0.02 -5.53 -14.00
N PHE A 174 0.86 -6.41 -13.55
CA PHE A 174 0.49 -7.42 -12.55
C PHE A 174 0.66 -6.89 -11.12
N ASP A 175 1.52 -5.89 -10.98
CA ASP A 175 1.90 -5.23 -9.76
C ASP A 175 0.87 -4.16 -9.34
N GLY A 176 0.19 -4.39 -8.21
CA GLY A 176 -0.78 -3.47 -7.58
C GLY A 176 -0.11 -2.31 -6.85
N HIS A 177 0.62 -1.46 -7.59
CA HIS A 177 1.48 -0.41 -7.03
C HIS A 177 0.80 0.94 -6.93
N LEU A 178 -0.05 1.32 -7.90
CA LEU A 178 -0.64 2.66 -7.95
C LEU A 178 -2.14 2.64 -7.67
N VAL A 179 -2.88 1.78 -8.36
CA VAL A 179 -4.36 1.75 -8.28
C VAL A 179 -4.78 1.30 -6.88
N ARG A 180 -4.13 0.26 -6.36
CA ARG A 180 -4.38 -0.21 -5.00
C ARG A 180 -4.00 0.84 -3.96
N GLU A 181 -2.87 1.52 -4.13
CA GLU A 181 -2.42 2.53 -3.16
C GLU A 181 -3.42 3.69 -3.07
N LEU A 182 -3.92 4.15 -4.23
CA LEU A 182 -5.00 5.14 -4.29
C LEU A 182 -6.30 4.62 -3.67
N SER A 183 -6.63 3.34 -3.85
CA SER A 183 -7.77 2.72 -3.17
C SER A 183 -7.62 2.76 -1.64
N THR A 184 -6.43 2.44 -1.11
CA THR A 184 -6.15 2.51 0.33
C THR A 184 -6.28 3.94 0.86
N ILE A 185 -5.78 4.92 0.12
CA ILE A 185 -5.95 6.35 0.45
C ILE A 185 -7.44 6.71 0.48
N CYS A 186 -8.21 6.30 -0.54
CA CYS A 186 -9.65 6.56 -0.60
C CYS A 186 -10.43 5.91 0.55
N ALA A 187 -10.00 4.73 1.01
CA ALA A 187 -10.65 4.01 2.11
C ALA A 187 -10.33 4.61 3.49
N SER A 188 -9.16 5.22 3.68
CA SER A 188 -8.67 5.66 4.99
C SER A 188 -8.71 7.18 5.20
N CYS A 189 -8.66 7.98 4.13
CA CYS A 189 -8.58 9.42 4.26
C CYS A 189 -9.96 10.04 4.48
N THR A 190 -10.08 10.89 5.51
CA THR A 190 -11.30 11.65 5.79
C THR A 190 -11.33 13.03 5.14
N ASP A 191 -10.18 13.53 4.64
CA ASP A 191 -10.06 14.83 3.98
C ASP A 191 -10.63 14.79 2.55
N ALA A 192 -11.63 15.64 2.29
CA ALA A 192 -12.34 15.66 1.01
C ALA A 192 -11.45 16.10 -0.17
N GLU A 193 -10.47 16.97 0.04
CA GLU A 193 -9.56 17.44 -1.00
C GLU A 193 -8.63 16.31 -1.45
N ILE A 194 -8.06 15.57 -0.50
CA ILE A 194 -7.23 14.38 -0.77
C ILE A 194 -8.02 13.30 -1.50
N ARG A 195 -9.27 13.06 -1.08
CA ARG A 195 -10.19 12.11 -1.72
C ARG A 195 -10.47 12.49 -3.17
N ASN A 196 -10.83 13.75 -3.42
CA ASN A 196 -11.10 14.25 -4.78
C ASN A 196 -9.85 14.17 -5.67
N ARG A 197 -8.69 14.56 -5.14
CA ARG A 197 -7.41 14.43 -5.86
C ARG A 197 -7.10 12.97 -6.22
N SER A 198 -7.37 12.03 -5.31
CA SER A 198 -7.19 10.60 -5.57
C SER A 198 -8.09 10.09 -6.70
N ILE A 199 -9.36 10.51 -6.75
CA ILE A 199 -10.29 10.20 -7.86
C ILE A 199 -9.77 10.76 -9.18
N MET A 200 -9.33 12.01 -9.20
CA MET A 200 -8.80 12.63 -10.42
C MET A 200 -7.59 11.86 -10.97
N ILE A 201 -6.69 11.42 -10.09
CA ILE A 201 -5.54 10.59 -10.47
C ILE A 201 -6.02 9.25 -11.04
N LEU A 202 -6.91 8.53 -10.35
CA LEU A 202 -7.48 7.26 -10.84
C LEU A 202 -8.08 7.39 -12.23
N ARG A 203 -8.87 8.45 -12.49
CA ARG A 203 -9.46 8.71 -13.81
C ARG A 203 -8.42 8.97 -14.90
N SER A 204 -7.24 9.49 -14.54
CA SER A 204 -6.21 9.86 -15.52
C SER A 204 -5.35 8.68 -16.02
N MET A 205 -5.28 7.55 -15.31
CA MET A 205 -4.25 6.53 -15.55
C MET A 205 -4.55 5.50 -16.65
N ASN A 206 -5.83 5.32 -17.06
CA ASN A 206 -6.28 4.25 -17.98
C ASN A 206 -5.51 2.91 -17.76
N ARG A 207 -5.50 2.45 -16.51
CA ARG A 207 -4.59 1.42 -16.01
C ARG A 207 -5.35 0.32 -15.27
N ARG A 208 -4.92 -0.93 -15.49
CA ARG A 208 -5.34 -2.11 -14.74
C ARG A 208 -4.15 -2.84 -14.14
N GLU A 209 -4.20 -3.07 -12.84
CA GLU A 209 -3.18 -3.76 -12.04
C GLU A 209 -3.73 -5.06 -11.46
N GLY A 210 -3.58 -6.18 -12.18
CA GLY A 210 -4.24 -7.43 -11.82
C GLY A 210 -5.77 -7.27 -11.78
N VAL A 211 -6.37 -7.42 -10.58
CA VAL A 211 -7.81 -7.23 -10.34
C VAL A 211 -8.22 -5.75 -10.18
N TRP A 212 -7.25 -4.84 -10.05
CA TRP A 212 -7.52 -3.43 -9.76
C TRP A 212 -7.63 -2.61 -11.04
N ASP A 213 -8.82 -2.17 -11.40
CA ASP A 213 -9.03 -1.25 -12.51
C ASP A 213 -9.20 0.19 -12.02
N SER A 214 -8.37 1.10 -12.51
CA SER A 214 -8.36 2.49 -12.05
C SER A 214 -9.71 3.20 -12.18
N TRP A 215 -10.48 2.92 -13.23
CA TRP A 215 -11.77 3.56 -13.46
C TRP A 215 -12.89 2.90 -12.66
N GLU A 216 -12.87 1.58 -12.52
CA GLU A 216 -13.81 0.86 -11.64
C GLU A 216 -13.64 1.31 -10.18
N VAL A 217 -12.40 1.45 -9.71
CA VAL A 217 -12.08 1.97 -8.37
C VAL A 217 -12.60 3.40 -8.20
N ALA A 218 -12.37 4.28 -9.17
CA ALA A 218 -12.89 5.65 -9.13
C ALA A 218 -14.42 5.68 -9.05
N ASN A 219 -15.12 4.88 -9.87
CA ASN A 219 -16.59 4.79 -9.85
C ASN A 219 -17.13 4.39 -8.48
N ILE A 220 -16.47 3.45 -7.79
CA ILE A 220 -16.88 2.98 -6.47
C ILE A 220 -16.69 4.09 -5.44
N TYR A 221 -15.50 4.68 -5.35
CA TYR A 221 -15.23 5.69 -4.32
C TYR A 221 -15.96 7.01 -4.55
N GLU A 222 -16.26 7.41 -5.78
CA GLU A 222 -17.15 8.55 -6.05
C GLU A 222 -18.53 8.37 -5.41
N LYS A 223 -19.09 7.14 -5.48
CA LYS A 223 -20.36 6.82 -4.80
C LYS A 223 -20.20 6.83 -3.28
N VAL A 224 -19.12 6.26 -2.76
CA VAL A 224 -18.82 6.29 -1.31
C VAL A 224 -18.74 7.72 -0.80
N PHE A 225 -17.96 8.58 -1.47
CA PHE A 225 -17.73 9.96 -1.04
C PHE A 225 -19.01 10.77 -1.10
N LYS A 226 -19.82 10.60 -2.16
CA LYS A 226 -21.15 11.20 -2.21
C LYS A 226 -22.03 10.73 -1.04
N GLY A 227 -22.05 9.43 -0.76
CA GLY A 227 -22.84 8.90 0.35
C GLY A 227 -22.40 9.42 1.73
N LEU A 228 -21.09 9.64 1.92
CA LEU A 228 -20.52 10.27 3.11
C LEU A 228 -20.90 11.76 3.22
N GLU A 229 -20.87 12.50 2.10
CA GLU A 229 -21.26 13.91 2.03
C GLU A 229 -22.77 14.10 2.30
N ASP A 230 -23.59 13.20 1.78
CA ASP A 230 -25.04 13.18 1.97
C ASP A 230 -25.45 12.63 3.36
N GLY A 231 -24.48 12.15 4.16
CA GLY A 231 -24.71 11.56 5.50
C GLY A 231 -25.41 10.20 5.50
N THR A 232 -25.52 9.57 4.33
CA THR A 232 -26.12 8.23 4.16
C THR A 232 -25.15 7.10 4.50
N LEU A 233 -23.85 7.37 4.48
CA LEU A 233 -22.78 6.46 4.87
C LEU A 233 -21.96 7.07 6.01
N SER A 234 -21.32 6.22 6.81
CA SER A 234 -20.28 6.60 7.76
C SER A 234 -19.07 5.72 7.53
N PHE A 235 -17.86 6.28 7.66
CA PHE A 235 -16.61 5.51 7.56
C PHE A 235 -16.58 4.33 8.53
N ASP A 236 -17.19 4.47 9.71
CA ASP A 236 -17.24 3.41 10.73
C ASP A 236 -18.01 2.16 10.28
N ASN A 237 -18.89 2.30 9.28
CA ASN A 237 -19.80 1.26 8.82
C ASN A 237 -19.45 0.74 7.42
N LEU A 238 -18.40 1.29 6.78
CA LEU A 238 -18.01 0.86 5.44
C LEU A 238 -17.36 -0.53 5.49
N PRO A 239 -17.84 -1.51 4.72
CA PRO A 239 -17.21 -2.82 4.68
C PRO A 239 -15.81 -2.72 4.06
N TRP A 240 -14.89 -3.56 4.57
CA TRP A 240 -13.58 -3.71 3.97
C TRP A 240 -13.67 -4.46 2.63
N GLY A 241 -12.89 -4.00 1.65
CA GLY A 241 -12.80 -4.60 0.32
C GLY A 241 -13.77 -4.01 -0.71
N LEU A 242 -13.25 -3.75 -1.91
CA LEU A 242 -14.00 -3.12 -3.01
C LEU A 242 -15.25 -3.89 -3.42
N THR A 243 -15.19 -5.22 -3.47
CA THR A 243 -16.38 -6.00 -3.87
C THR A 243 -17.50 -5.95 -2.82
N GLN A 244 -17.16 -5.81 -1.54
CA GLN A 244 -18.16 -5.66 -0.49
C GLN A 244 -18.74 -4.26 -0.49
N LEU A 245 -17.89 -3.24 -0.67
CA LEU A 245 -18.34 -1.86 -0.88
C LEU A 245 -19.31 -1.76 -2.05
N LEU A 246 -19.00 -2.41 -3.17
CA LEU A 246 -19.87 -2.40 -4.35
C LEU A 246 -21.24 -3.01 -4.07
N LYS A 247 -21.31 -4.11 -3.30
CA LYS A 247 -22.58 -4.72 -2.90
C LYS A 247 -23.40 -3.78 -2.02
N GLU A 248 -22.76 -3.14 -1.05
CA GLU A 248 -23.43 -2.20 -0.14
C GLU A 248 -24.02 -1.02 -0.91
N LEU A 249 -23.29 -0.48 -1.88
CA LEU A 249 -23.72 0.63 -2.73
C LEU A 249 -24.77 0.26 -3.80
N SER A 250 -25.09 -1.03 -3.94
CA SER A 250 -26.07 -1.52 -4.92
C SER A 250 -27.44 -1.81 -4.31
N ASN A 251 -27.55 -1.74 -2.97
CA ASN A 251 -28.80 -1.85 -2.21
C ASN A 251 -29.40 -0.47 -1.93
#